data_AF-A0ABD3WE80-F1
#
_entry.id   AF-A0ABD3WE80-F1
#
_cell.length_a   1.000
_cell.length_b   1.000
_cell.length_c   1.000
_cell.angle_alpha   90.00
_cell.angle_beta   90.00
_cell.angle_gamma   90.00
#
_symmetry.space_group_name_H-M   'P 1'
#
loop_
_entity.id
_entity.type
_entity.pdbx_description
1 polymer ?
#
loop_
_entity_poly.entity_id
_entity_poly.type
_entity_poly.pdbx_seq_one_letter_code
_entity_poly.pdbx_strand_id
1 'polypeptide(L)'
;MISKRRLLNDIRKLSLAEQTLQLEAQHKVVCQFAPKFVSFSYPGMKQRLHLATLRTCYNADRVQAVNNDGELRFKLSCPKHKACHHVLKLVKEDCSYG
;
A
#
# COMPACT_ATOMS: atom_id res chain seq x y z
N MET A 1 -16.29 21.81 -21.09
CA MET A 1 -17.19 20.73 -20.63
C MET A 1 -16.69 19.40 -21.15
N ILE A 2 -16.48 18.42 -20.27
CA ILE A 2 -16.03 17.06 -20.62
C ILE A 2 -17.23 16.29 -21.18
N SER A 3 -17.47 16.36 -22.50
CA SER A 3 -18.69 15.82 -23.13
C SER A 3 -18.48 14.53 -23.94
N LYS A 4 -17.24 14.05 -24.10
CA LYS A 4 -16.96 12.83 -24.87
C LYS A 4 -17.25 11.58 -24.03
N ARG A 5 -18.22 10.76 -24.46
CA ARG A 5 -18.62 9.50 -23.79
C ARG A 5 -17.46 8.56 -23.47
N ARG A 6 -16.46 8.45 -24.34
CA ARG A 6 -15.26 7.60 -24.11
C ARG A 6 -14.47 8.06 -22.89
N LEU A 7 -14.20 9.36 -22.80
CA LEU A 7 -13.47 9.96 -21.68
C LEU A 7 -14.22 9.75 -20.36
N LEU A 8 -15.54 9.90 -20.34
CA LEU A 8 -16.34 9.62 -19.14
C LEU A 8 -16.30 8.14 -18.73
N ASN A 9 -16.26 7.22 -19.69
CA ASN A 9 -16.13 5.79 -19.41
C ASN A 9 -14.74 5.44 -18.87
N ASP A 10 -13.69 6.08 -19.37
CA ASP A 10 -12.33 5.88 -18.88
C ASP A 10 -12.14 6.48 -17.49
N ILE A 11 -12.71 7.67 -17.23
CA ILE A 11 -12.73 8.28 -15.89
C ILE A 11 -13.42 7.38 -14.88
N ARG A 12 -14.51 6.69 -15.26
CA ARG A 12 -15.19 5.71 -14.38
C ARG A 12 -14.37 4.46 -14.09
N LYS A 13 -13.40 4.13 -14.94
CA LYS A 13 -12.47 3.01 -14.73
C LYS A 13 -11.24 3.42 -13.91
N LEU A 14 -11.05 4.71 -13.64
CA LEU A 14 -10.02 5.15 -12.72
C LEU A 14 -10.37 4.62 -11.33
N SER A 15 -9.53 3.71 -10.83
CA SER A 15 -9.58 3.25 -9.46
C SER A 15 -9.53 4.47 -8.53
N LEU A 16 -10.36 4.48 -7.48
CA LEU A 16 -10.24 5.51 -6.45
C LEU A 16 -8.81 5.43 -5.88
N ALA A 17 -8.16 6.57 -5.62
CA ALA A 17 -6.76 6.58 -5.18
C ALA A 17 -6.52 5.72 -3.92
N GLU A 18 -7.53 5.59 -3.07
CA GLU A 18 -7.53 4.71 -1.89
C GLU A 18 -7.49 3.21 -2.28
N GLN A 19 -8.15 2.82 -3.37
CA GLN A 19 -8.26 1.44 -3.84
C GLN A 19 -6.95 0.87 -4.39
N THR A 20 -6.02 1.69 -4.90
CA THR A 20 -4.72 1.18 -5.39
C THR A 20 -3.68 1.02 -4.29
N LEU A 21 -3.84 1.65 -3.12
CA LEU A 21 -2.82 1.67 -2.07
C LEU A 21 -2.43 0.26 -1.59
N GLN A 22 -3.41 -0.61 -1.36
CA GLN A 22 -3.16 -1.96 -0.89
C GLN A 22 -2.51 -2.84 -1.98
N LEU A 23 -2.97 -2.69 -3.22
CA LEU A 23 -2.39 -3.40 -4.36
C LEU A 23 -0.93 -2.98 -4.59
N GLU A 24 -0.64 -1.69 -4.52
CA GLU A 24 0.72 -1.15 -4.63
C GLU A 24 1.62 -1.62 -3.48
N ALA A 25 1.09 -1.68 -2.25
CA ALA A 25 1.82 -2.21 -1.11
C ALA A 25 2.17 -3.69 -1.30
N GLN A 26 1.23 -4.52 -1.76
CA GLN A 26 1.47 -5.92 -2.07
C GLN A 26 2.50 -6.08 -3.20
N HIS A 27 2.38 -5.28 -4.26
CA HIS A 27 3.31 -5.33 -5.39
C HIS A 27 4.76 -5.00 -4.97
N LYS A 28 4.96 -4.02 -4.08
CA LYS A 28 6.29 -3.71 -3.52
C LYS A 28 6.90 -4.90 -2.79
N VAL A 29 6.11 -5.61 -1.99
CA VAL A 29 6.58 -6.80 -1.27
C VAL A 29 6.94 -7.92 -2.24
N VAL A 30 6.13 -8.14 -3.28
CA VAL A 30 6.46 -9.11 -4.35
C VAL A 30 7.78 -8.74 -5.04
N CYS A 31 7.98 -7.47 -5.40
CA CYS A 31 9.25 -7.03 -6.01
C CYS A 31 10.45 -7.21 -5.07
N GLN A 32 10.27 -7.14 -3.75
CA GLN A 32 11.33 -7.41 -2.78
C GLN A 32 11.70 -8.90 -2.70
N PHE A 33 10.71 -9.80 -2.71
CA PHE A 33 10.94 -11.24 -2.55
C PHE A 33 11.26 -11.96 -3.87
N ALA A 34 10.63 -11.54 -4.96
CA ALA A 34 10.73 -12.15 -6.29
C ALA A 34 10.83 -11.06 -7.38
N PRO A 35 11.93 -10.28 -7.40
CA PRO A 35 12.16 -9.29 -8.44
C PRO A 35 12.21 -9.93 -9.83
N LYS A 36 11.56 -9.30 -10.80
CA LYS A 36 11.44 -9.82 -12.18
C LYS A 36 12.78 -10.00 -12.90
N PHE A 37 13.81 -9.24 -12.50
CA PHE A 37 15.14 -9.27 -13.12
C PHE A 37 16.04 -10.39 -12.57
N VAL A 38 15.60 -11.14 -11.55
CA VAL A 38 16.33 -12.28 -11.00
C VAL A 38 15.69 -13.57 -11.49
N SER A 39 16.51 -14.50 -11.99
CA SER A 39 16.03 -15.83 -12.35
C SER A 39 15.84 -16.68 -11.11
N PHE A 40 14.68 -17.31 -11.01
CA PHE A 40 14.36 -18.28 -9.97
C PHE A 40 13.90 -19.57 -10.64
N SER A 41 14.17 -20.70 -10.01
CA SER A 41 13.45 -21.93 -10.34
C SER A 41 11.96 -21.73 -10.07
N TYR A 42 11.10 -22.39 -10.83
CA TYR A 42 9.65 -22.36 -10.60
C TYR A 42 9.27 -22.61 -9.12
N PRO A 43 9.77 -23.66 -8.44
CA PRO A 43 9.46 -23.87 -7.02
C PRO A 43 9.98 -22.74 -6.12
N GLY A 44 11.18 -22.20 -6.39
CA GLY A 44 11.75 -21.11 -5.61
C GLY A 44 10.95 -19.81 -5.74
N MET A 45 10.51 -19.48 -6.95
CA MET A 45 9.63 -18.33 -7.20
C MET A 45 8.29 -18.49 -6.47
N LYS A 46 7.69 -19.68 -6.56
CA LYS A 46 6.40 -19.99 -5.91
C LYS A 46 6.49 -19.80 -4.38
N GLN A 47 7.53 -20.33 -3.75
CA GLN A 47 7.75 -20.16 -2.31
C GLN A 47 7.94 -18.69 -1.91
N ARG A 48 8.71 -17.93 -2.69
CA ARG A 48 8.92 -16.49 -2.46
C ARG A 48 7.62 -15.69 -2.58
N LEU A 49 6.76 -16.03 -3.53
CA LEU A 49 5.43 -15.43 -3.64
C LEU A 49 4.54 -15.77 -2.45
N HIS A 50 4.56 -17.02 -1.96
CA HIS A 50 3.84 -17.37 -0.73
C HIS A 50 4.32 -16.56 0.48
N LEU A 51 5.64 -16.39 0.64
CA LEU A 51 6.21 -15.55 1.71
C LEU A 51 5.78 -14.09 1.58
N ALA A 52 5.77 -13.55 0.35
CA ALA A 52 5.30 -12.20 0.10
C ALA A 52 3.83 -12.02 0.52
N THR A 53 2.96 -12.97 0.13
CA THR A 53 1.54 -12.97 0.51
C THR A 53 1.37 -13.06 2.02
N LEU A 54 2.04 -14.02 2.68
CA LEU A 54 1.97 -14.17 4.14
C LEU A 54 2.40 -12.91 4.88
N ARG A 55 3.49 -12.26 4.46
CA ARG A 55 3.93 -10.99 5.04
C ARG A 55 2.88 -9.90 4.85
N THR A 56 2.24 -9.81 3.69
CA THR A 56 1.20 -8.80 3.45
C THR A 56 -0.05 -9.04 4.27
N CYS A 57 -0.48 -10.29 4.42
CA CYS A 57 -1.62 -10.66 5.27
C CYS A 57 -1.32 -10.35 6.73
N TYR A 58 -0.17 -10.80 7.24
CA TYR A 58 0.23 -10.56 8.64
C TYR A 58 0.33 -9.06 8.97
N ASN A 59 0.80 -8.24 8.02
CA ASN A 59 0.94 -6.80 8.23
C ASN A 59 -0.33 -5.99 7.88
N ALA A 60 -1.37 -6.61 7.32
CA ALA A 60 -2.65 -5.94 7.03
C ALA A 60 -3.40 -5.60 8.32
N ASP A 61 -3.38 -6.52 9.28
CA ASP A 61 -4.09 -6.45 10.57
C ASP A 61 -3.35 -5.63 11.64
N ARG A 62 -2.30 -4.88 11.26
CA ARG A 62 -1.56 -4.04 12.21
C ARG A 62 -2.46 -2.97 12.81
N VAL A 63 -2.44 -2.92 14.14
CA VAL A 63 -3.16 -1.97 14.99
C VAL A 63 -2.47 -0.60 14.93
N GLN A 64 -3.23 0.45 15.29
CA GLN A 64 -2.69 1.79 15.41
C GLN A 64 -1.65 1.85 16.54
N ALA A 65 -0.50 2.47 16.26
CA ALA A 65 0.57 2.63 17.23
C ALA A 65 0.13 3.53 18.38
N VAL A 66 0.54 3.17 19.58
CA VAL A 66 0.27 3.90 20.83
C VAL A 66 1.58 4.56 21.31
N ASN A 67 1.49 5.76 21.88
CA ASN A 67 2.60 6.43 22.56
C ASN A 67 2.83 5.83 23.95
N ASN A 68 3.96 6.18 24.58
CA ASN A 68 4.30 5.73 25.94
C ASN A 68 3.22 6.10 26.98
N ASP A 69 2.45 7.16 26.73
CA ASP A 69 1.37 7.65 27.58
C ASP A 69 0.01 6.94 27.33
N GLY A 70 -0.04 5.97 26.42
CA GLY A 70 -1.27 5.24 26.09
C GLY A 70 -2.14 5.91 25.01
N GLU A 71 -1.71 7.04 24.45
CA GLU A 71 -2.46 7.78 23.41
C GLU A 71 -2.14 7.30 21.99
N LEU A 72 -3.15 7.34 21.11
CA LEU A 72 -3.04 6.95 19.71
C LEU A 72 -2.11 7.89 18.93
N ARG A 73 -1.19 7.33 18.12
CA ARG A 73 -0.25 8.10 17.32
C ARG A 73 -0.85 8.54 15.98
N PHE A 74 -0.69 9.83 15.69
CA PHE A 74 -1.09 10.44 14.41
C PHE A 74 0.13 11.09 13.74
N LYS A 75 0.15 11.03 12.41
CA LYS A 75 1.14 11.71 11.57
C LYS A 75 0.46 12.77 10.73
N LEU A 76 0.95 13.99 10.82
CA LEU A 76 0.55 15.06 9.93
C LEU A 76 1.17 14.80 8.54
N SER A 77 0.32 14.66 7.53
CA SER A 77 0.74 14.49 6.14
C SER A 77 0.21 15.65 5.32
N CYS A 78 1.09 16.29 4.55
CA CYS A 78 0.71 17.32 3.58
C CYS A 78 0.78 16.72 2.17
N PRO A 79 -0.35 16.29 1.58
CA PRO A 79 -0.33 15.76 0.22
C PRO A 79 -0.06 16.91 -0.74
N LYS A 80 0.93 16.75 -1.65
CA LYS A 80 1.26 17.77 -2.66
C LYS A 80 0.05 18.17 -3.52
N HIS A 81 -0.87 17.24 -3.78
CA HIS A 81 -2.06 17.50 -4.60
C HIS A 81 -3.15 18.31 -3.89
N LYS A 82 -3.10 18.48 -2.55
CA LYS A 82 -4.07 19.30 -1.79
C LYS A 82 -3.53 20.67 -1.41
N ALA A 83 -2.59 21.22 -2.17
CA ALA A 83 -1.97 22.52 -1.87
C ALA A 83 -1.51 22.63 -0.39
N CYS A 84 -0.92 21.55 0.14
CA CYS A 84 -0.44 21.49 1.53
C CYS A 84 -1.51 21.55 2.63
N HIS A 85 -2.79 21.25 2.35
CA HIS A 85 -3.76 21.05 3.42
C HIS A 85 -3.33 19.86 4.29
N HIS A 86 -3.22 20.10 5.60
CA HIS A 86 -2.79 19.10 6.57
C HIS A 86 -3.85 18.01 6.71
N VAL A 87 -3.46 16.76 6.48
CA VAL A 87 -4.29 15.58 6.70
C VAL A 87 -3.67 14.76 7.81
N LEU A 88 -4.44 14.50 8.87
CA LEU A 88 -4.05 13.56 9.92
C LEU A 88 -4.15 12.13 9.38
N LYS A 89 -3.08 11.36 9.53
CA LYS A 89 -3.03 9.92 9.20
C LYS A 89 -2.74 9.11 10.45
N LEU A 90 -3.44 8.00 10.62
CA LEU A 90 -3.17 7.04 11.67
C LEU A 90 -1.79 6.41 11.42
N VAL A 91 -0.95 6.39 12.45
CA VAL A 91 0.34 5.66 12.38
C VAL A 91 0.08 4.25 12.86
N LYS A 92 0.30 3.26 12.00
CA LYS A 92 0.29 1.85 12.41
C LYS A 92 1.59 1.49 13.11
N GLU A 93 1.55 0.45 13.93
CA GLU A 93 2.75 -0.14 14.53
C GLU A 93 3.80 -0.54 13.49
N ASP A 94 5.05 -0.59 13.91
CA ASP A 94 6.16 -0.98 13.05
C ASP A 94 5.94 -2.39 12.49
N CYS A 95 6.47 -2.63 11.28
CA CYS A 95 6.44 -3.97 10.71
C CYS A 95 7.31 -4.89 11.57
N SER A 96 6.80 -6.05 12.00
CA SER A 96 7.56 -7.00 12.83
C SER A 96 8.83 -7.54 12.16
N TYR A 97 8.94 -7.38 10.84
CA TYR A 97 10.13 -7.73 10.05
C TYR A 97 10.35 -6.61 9.02
N GLY A 98 11.22 -5.65 9.34
CA GLY A 98 11.60 -4.50 8.52
C GLY A 98 12.87 -4.75 7.74
#